data_AF-A0A1G8UP13-F1
#
_entry.id   AF-A0A1G8UP13-F1
#
_cell.length_a   1.000
_cell.length_b   1.000
_cell.length_c   1.000
_cell.angle_alpha   90.00
_cell.angle_beta   90.00
_cell.angle_gamma   90.00
#
_symmetry.space_group_name_H-M   'P 1'
#
loop_
_entity.id
_entity.type
_entity.pdbx_description
1 polymer ?
#
loop_
_entity_poly.entity_id
_entity_poly.type
_entity_poly.pdbx_seq_one_letter_code
_entity_poly.pdbx_strand_id
1 'polypeptide(L)' 'MTGQIALLLRVFILLPLAGLAAALPFVTYDKAAGLITIDVNAASVAAAVVLYSLVSGGTFAWSRWVKGVGGRT' A
#
# COMPACT_ATOMS: atom_id res chain seq x y z
N MET A 1 -31.67 -5.17 -5.53
CA MET A 1 -30.62 -4.64 -4.62
C MET A 1 -29.19 -5.03 -5.03
N THR A 2 -28.98 -6.13 -5.74
CA THR A 2 -27.64 -6.60 -6.18
C THR A 2 -26.88 -5.62 -7.09
N GLY A 3 -27.58 -4.91 -7.99
CA GLY A 3 -26.97 -3.90 -8.86
C GLY A 3 -26.45 -2.66 -8.11
N GLN A 4 -27.11 -2.25 -7.03
CA GLN A 4 -26.65 -1.13 -6.18
C GLN A 4 -25.40 -1.51 -5.37
N ILE A 5 -25.33 -2.75 -4.88
CA ILE A 5 -24.15 -3.28 -4.18
C ILE A 5 -22.95 -3.34 -5.14
N ALA A 6 -23.16 -3.82 -6.37
CA ALA A 6 -22.12 -3.83 -7.39
C ALA A 6 -21.62 -2.42 -7.75
N LEU A 7 -22.53 -1.44 -7.81
CA LEU A 7 -22.20 -0.03 -8.03
C LEU A 7 -21.39 0.55 -6.87
N LEU A 8 -21.81 0.30 -5.63
CA LEU A 8 -21.09 0.70 -4.42
C LEU A 8 -19.67 0.12 -4.41
N LEU A 9 -19.54 -1.17 -4.68
CA LEU A 9 -18.24 -1.85 -4.72
C LEU A 9 -17.34 -1.27 -5.82
N ARG A 10 -17.90 -0.96 -7.00
CA ARG A 10 -17.15 -0.39 -8.12
C ARG A 10 -16.67 1.02 -7.82
N VAL A 11 -17.54 1.88 -7.27
CA VAL A 11 -17.26 3.30 -7.06
C VAL A 11 -16.41 3.54 -5.81
N PHE A 12 -16.70 2.86 -4.71
CA PHE A 12 -16.05 3.14 -3.42
C PHE A 12 -14.85 2.25 -3.12
N ILE A 13 -14.71 1.11 -3.80
CA ILE A 13 -13.62 0.17 -3.54
C ILE A 13 -12.74 0.00 -4.77
N LEU A 14 -13.30 -0.45 -5.90
CA LEU A 14 -12.50 -0.81 -7.07
C LEU A 14 -11.89 0.42 -7.78
N LEU A 15 -12.62 1.51 -7.95
CA LEU A 15 -12.10 2.72 -8.61
C LEU A 15 -10.96 3.37 -7.82
N PRO A 16 -11.08 3.56 -6.49
CA PRO A 16 -9.98 4.09 -5.68
C PRO A 16 -8.78 3.15 -5.68
N LEU A 17 -8.99 1.83 -5.61
CA LEU A 17 -7.91 0.85 -5.69
C LEU A 17 -7.19 0.89 -7.04
N ALA A 18 -7.93 1.07 -8.14
CA ALA A 18 -7.34 1.23 -9.46
C ALA A 18 -6.52 2.53 -9.58
N GLY A 19 -7.02 3.63 -9.00
CA GLY A 19 -6.28 4.89 -8.90
C GLY A 19 -5.00 4.76 -8.08
N LEU A 20 -5.08 4.06 -6.94
CA LEU A 20 -3.93 3.72 -6.11
C LEU A 20 -2.91 2.87 -6.88
N ALA A 21 -3.37 1.82 -7.57
CA ALA A 21 -2.52 0.96 -8.38
C ALA A 21 -1.81 1.75 -9.48
N ALA A 22 -2.50 2.68 -10.15
CA ALA A 22 -1.91 3.53 -11.18
C ALA A 22 -0.88 4.54 -10.65
N ALA A 23 -0.92 4.87 -9.36
CA ALA A 23 0.07 5.73 -8.71
C ALA A 23 1.37 4.97 -8.32
N LEU A 24 1.38 3.64 -8.40
CA LEU A 24 2.53 2.83 -8.03
C LEU A 24 3.54 2.75 -9.18
N PRO A 25 4.84 2.98 -8.92
CA PRO A 25 5.86 3.03 -9.98
C PRO A 25 6.15 1.67 -10.64
N PHE A 26 5.61 0.59 -10.10
CA PHE A 26 5.78 -0.78 -10.59
C PHE A 26 4.55 -1.33 -11.33
N VAL A 27 3.54 -0.49 -11.56
CA VAL A 27 2.34 -0.82 -12.34
C VAL A 27 2.32 0.02 -13.60
N THR A 28 2.28 -0.62 -14.76
CA THR A 28 2.14 0.05 -16.05
C THR A 28 0.89 -0.42 -16.76
N TYR A 29 0.19 0.51 -17.40
CA TYR A 29 -1.01 0.22 -18.18
C TYR A 29 -0.78 0.59 -19.64
N ASP A 30 -0.80 -0.43 -20.51
CA ASP A 30 -0.78 -0.26 -21.95
C ASP A 30 -2.22 -0.20 -22.49
N LYS A 31 -2.64 1.01 -22.90
CA LYS A 31 -3.96 1.25 -23.49
C LYS A 31 -4.14 0.61 -24.87
N ALA A 32 -3.07 0.47 -25.65
CA ALA A 32 -3.15 -0.10 -26.99
C ALA A 32 -3.29 -1.62 -26.94
N ALA A 33 -2.60 -2.27 -26.00
CA ALA A 33 -2.69 -3.71 -25.79
C ALA A 33 -3.81 -4.13 -24.82
N GLY A 34 -4.36 -3.19 -24.03
CA GLY A 34 -5.34 -3.49 -22.98
C GLY A 34 -4.75 -4.28 -21.81
N LEU A 35 -3.43 -4.19 -21.60
CA LEU A 35 -2.68 -4.99 -20.62
C LEU A 35 -2.25 -4.15 -19.43
N ILE A 36 -2.34 -4.77 -18.25
CA ILE A 36 -1.75 -4.25 -17.02
C ILE A 36 -0.51 -5.11 -16.73
N THR A 37 0.65 -4.47 -16.64
CA THR A 37 1.90 -5.13 -16.28
C THR A 37 2.28 -4.70 -14.87
N ILE A 38 2.64 -5.69 -14.04
CA ILE A 38 3.09 -5.47 -12.67
C ILE A 38 4.48 -6.07 -12.55
N ASP A 39 5.46 -5.24 -12.24
CA ASP A 39 6.80 -5.72 -11.90
C ASP A 39 6.78 -6.27 -10.47
N VAL A 40 6.78 -7.60 -10.38
CA VAL A 40 6.72 -8.32 -9.09
C VAL A 40 7.97 -8.06 -8.26
N ASN A 41 9.15 -7.91 -8.88
CA ASN A 41 10.38 -7.67 -8.14
C ASN A 41 10.37 -6.28 -7.51
N ALA A 42 10.02 -5.26 -8.29
CA ALA A 42 9.88 -3.90 -7.79
C ALA A 42 8.79 -3.79 -6.71
N ALA A 43 7.66 -4.49 -6.88
CA ALA A 43 6.60 -4.57 -5.88
C ALA A 43 7.08 -5.24 -4.57
N SER A 44 7.82 -6.35 -4.67
CA SER A 44 8.39 -7.04 -3.51
C SER A 44 9.40 -6.18 -2.76
N VAL A 45 10.25 -5.43 -3.46
CA VAL A 45 11.18 -4.48 -2.84
C VAL A 45 10.42 -3.36 -2.13
N ALA A 46 9.42 -2.77 -2.77
CA ALA A 46 8.59 -1.73 -2.15
C ALA A 46 7.90 -2.25 -0.88
N ALA A 47 7.33 -3.46 -0.92
CA ALA A 47 6.72 -4.09 0.24
C ALA A 47 7.75 -4.36 1.37
N ALA A 48 8.94 -4.83 1.02
CA ALA A 48 10.02 -5.04 1.99
C ALA A 48 10.44 -3.73 2.67
N VAL A 49 10.56 -2.63 1.92
CA VAL A 49 10.87 -1.30 2.47
C VAL A 49 9.77 -0.82 3.43
N VAL A 50 8.50 -0.99 3.05
CA VAL A 50 7.36 -0.62 3.91
C VAL A 50 7.36 -1.44 5.19
N LEU A 51 7.50 -2.76 5.11
CA LEU A 51 7.53 -3.64 6.28
C LEU A 51 8.74 -3.33 7.18
N TYR A 52 9.93 -3.16 6.59
CA TYR A 52 11.13 -2.82 7.33
C TYR A 52 11.01 -1.48 8.04
N SER A 53 10.53 -0.44 7.35
CA SER A 53 10.34 0.89 7.93
C SER A 53 9.27 0.92 9.01
N LEU A 54 8.19 0.14 8.88
CA LEU A 54 7.18 -0.01 9.93
C LEU A 54 7.75 -0.72 11.17
N VAL A 55 8.47 -1.82 10.98
CA VAL A 55 9.04 -2.59 12.10
C VAL A 55 10.15 -1.80 12.78
N SER A 56 11.13 -1.30 12.02
CA SER A 56 12.25 -0.53 12.56
C SER A 56 11.77 0.82 13.11
N GLY A 57 11.01 1.59 12.34
CA GLY A 57 10.44 2.87 12.77
C GLY A 57 9.51 2.72 13.97
N GLY A 58 8.67 1.69 14.00
CA GLY A 58 7.83 1.35 15.15
C GLY A 58 8.68 1.01 16.39
N THR A 59 9.73 0.22 16.23
CA THR A 59 10.67 -0.10 17.32
C THR A 59 11.35 1.16 17.85
N PHE A 60 11.82 2.04 16.98
CA PHE A 60 12.45 3.30 17.38
C PHE A 60 11.47 4.26 18.05
N ALA A 61 10.26 4.42 17.51
CA ALA A 61 9.20 5.24 18.08
C ALA A 61 8.79 4.71 19.46
N TRP A 62 8.66 3.39 19.59
CA TRP A 62 8.39 2.72 20.86
C TRP A 62 9.50 2.96 21.88
N SER A 63 10.77 2.75 21.51
CA SER A 63 11.90 3.02 22.40
C SER A 63 11.96 4.48 22.84
N ARG A 64 11.61 5.44 21.96
CA ARG A 64 11.53 6.85 22.33
C ARG A 64 10.39 7.14 23.29
N TRP A 65 9.23 6.52 23.07
CA TRP A 65 8.07 6.65 23.95
C TRP A 65 8.38 6.09 25.35
N VAL A 66 8.92 4.87 25.44
CA VAL A 66 9.32 4.24 26.72
C VAL A 66 10.34 5.09 27.48
N LYS A 67 11.36 5.62 26.80
CA LYS A 67 12.33 6.53 27.41
C LYS A 67 11.71 7.84 27.90
N GLY A 68 10.75 8.39 27.14
CA GLY A 68 10.02 9.60 27.51
C GLY A 68 9.14 9.43 28.76
N VAL A 69 8.66 8.22 29.04
CA VAL A 69 7.85 7.89 30.22
C VAL A 69 8.73 7.52 31.45
N GLY A 70 10.06 7.64 31.34
CA GLY A 70 10.99 7.38 32.43
C GLY A 70 11.56 5.95 32.45
N GLY A 71 11.33 5.17 31.39
CA GLY A 71 12.00 3.89 31.20
C GLY A 71 13.51 4.08 30.99
N ARG A 72 14.32 3.57 31.93
CA ARG A 72 15.77 3.46 31.75
C ARG A 72 16.05 2.22 30.91
N THR A 73 16.05 2.41 29.59
CA THR A 73 16.09 1.35 28.55
C THR A 73 14.99 0.31 28.67
#